data_AF-A0A6N7PVW7-F1
#
_entry.id   AF-A0A6N7PVW7-F1
#
_cell.length_a   1.000
_cell.length_b   1.000
_cell.length_c   1.000
_cell.angle_alpha   90.00
_cell.angle_beta   90.00
_cell.angle_gamma   90.00
#
_symmetry.space_group_name_H-M   'P 1'
#
loop_
_entity.id
_entity.type
_entity.pdbx_description
1 polymer ?
#
loop_
_entity_poly.entity_id
_entity_poly.type
_entity_poly.pdbx_seq_one_letter_code
_entity_poly.pdbx_strand_id
1 'polypeptide(L)'
;MLSRVAAGDDPTVILDALAPCVPAVAGLLSVVRRDAPQLLISHAMRLPTELLEGWMSTRSEHLEPALRLVLEASPGGFWRDADAIAGPLREGLEVLQALDGFGLGEGAGYKVHQRLVPGRGTEHVMLALLTERGTRFPSTAPALMEALTADVRDAVHRVSLPLVASRSILSQIVEEQGLGYICVSRQSGAVLEVNQRALDLIARYHAGGPPGNRRALLDFAASAQRLTAGGSAWSLRHPDGVAALEVHVHVLAKETHALHEDVHLLSMREWSLPRDLHPRHAESSSILEVLPSRKREIALLLARSSFSYKELAHQLHISPNTFRTHVEHIYRLLGVQSRAGLTKLLNDG
;
A
#
# COMPACT_ATOMS: atom_id res chain seq x y z
N MET A 1 -7.57 -24.07 -20.51
CA MET A 1 -7.66 -22.65 -20.10
C MET A 1 -6.42 -22.22 -19.33
N LEU A 2 -5.97 -23.01 -18.34
CA LEU A 2 -4.74 -22.75 -17.57
C LEU A 2 -3.47 -22.51 -18.41
N SER A 3 -3.33 -23.17 -19.57
CA SER A 3 -2.23 -22.94 -20.51
C SER A 3 -2.19 -21.53 -21.13
N ARG A 4 -3.29 -20.77 -21.03
CA ARG A 4 -3.37 -19.37 -21.51
C ARG A 4 -2.95 -18.35 -20.47
N VAL A 5 -2.77 -18.76 -19.21
CA VAL A 5 -2.25 -17.88 -18.15
C VAL A 5 -0.82 -17.51 -18.52
N ALA A 6 -0.60 -16.23 -18.82
CA ALA A 6 0.68 -15.69 -19.23
C ALA A 6 1.57 -15.37 -18.03
N ALA A 7 2.85 -15.10 -18.31
CA ALA A 7 3.79 -14.72 -17.28
C ALA A 7 3.46 -13.32 -16.74
N GLY A 8 3.32 -13.19 -15.41
CA GLY A 8 2.99 -11.92 -14.75
C GLY A 8 1.52 -11.51 -14.82
N ASP A 9 0.62 -12.41 -15.26
CA ASP A 9 -0.82 -12.19 -15.15
C ASP A 9 -1.25 -11.99 -13.69
N ASP A 10 -2.41 -11.38 -13.49
CA ASP A 10 -3.03 -11.33 -12.18
C ASP A 10 -3.46 -12.75 -11.73
N PRO A 11 -3.24 -13.16 -10.46
CA PRO A 11 -3.58 -14.49 -9.96
C PRO A 11 -5.07 -14.85 -10.07
N THR A 12 -5.95 -13.86 -10.13
CA THR A 12 -7.38 -14.09 -10.35
C THR A 12 -7.69 -14.79 -11.68
N VAL A 13 -6.80 -14.71 -12.68
CA VAL A 13 -6.92 -15.46 -13.94
C VAL A 13 -6.87 -16.97 -13.71
N ILE A 14 -6.21 -17.44 -12.65
CA ILE A 14 -6.23 -18.86 -12.27
C ILE A 14 -7.64 -19.28 -11.83
N LEU A 15 -8.33 -18.45 -11.04
CA LEU A 15 -9.72 -18.71 -10.64
C LEU A 15 -10.64 -18.79 -11.87
N ASP A 16 -10.52 -17.83 -12.80
CA ASP A 16 -11.30 -17.84 -14.03
C ASP A 16 -11.06 -19.08 -14.88
N ALA A 17 -9.80 -19.53 -14.96
CA ALA A 17 -9.43 -20.73 -15.69
C ALA A 17 -9.95 -22.02 -15.02
N LEU A 18 -10.16 -22.01 -13.71
CA LEU A 18 -10.68 -23.13 -12.92
C LEU A 18 -12.22 -23.14 -12.81
N ALA A 19 -12.88 -21.99 -12.98
CA ALA A 19 -14.33 -21.82 -12.84
C ALA A 19 -15.20 -22.88 -13.56
N PRO A 20 -14.84 -23.37 -14.76
CA PRO A 20 -15.62 -24.44 -15.42
C PRO A 20 -15.57 -25.81 -14.71
N CYS A 21 -14.56 -26.05 -13.87
CA CYS A 21 -14.34 -27.31 -13.17
C CYS A 21 -14.73 -27.23 -11.69
N VAL A 22 -14.47 -26.09 -11.07
CA VAL A 22 -14.79 -25.79 -9.67
C VAL A 22 -15.42 -24.40 -9.60
N PRO A 23 -16.60 -24.21 -9.00
CA PRO A 23 -17.33 -22.94 -9.01
C PRO A 23 -16.75 -21.93 -8.01
N ALA A 24 -15.43 -21.70 -8.08
CA ALA A 24 -14.72 -20.78 -7.21
C ALA A 24 -14.84 -19.34 -7.74
N VAL A 25 -15.26 -18.42 -6.89
CA VAL A 25 -15.43 -16.99 -7.21
C VAL A 25 -14.44 -16.09 -6.50
N ALA A 26 -13.87 -16.57 -5.39
CA ALA A 26 -12.82 -15.91 -4.63
C ALA A 26 -11.86 -16.96 -4.06
N GLY A 27 -10.71 -16.51 -3.56
CA GLY A 27 -9.77 -17.41 -2.94
C GLY A 27 -8.52 -16.74 -2.39
N LEU A 28 -7.64 -17.59 -1.86
CA LEU A 28 -6.28 -17.24 -1.45
C LEU A 28 -5.31 -18.19 -2.14
N LEU A 29 -4.16 -17.67 -2.56
CA LEU A 29 -3.03 -18.49 -2.96
C LEU A 29 -1.92 -18.30 -1.95
N SER A 30 -1.59 -19.36 -1.23
CA SER A 30 -0.74 -19.27 -0.03
C SER A 30 0.47 -20.19 -0.10
N VAL A 31 1.55 -19.76 0.55
CA VAL A 31 2.73 -20.57 0.84
C VAL A 31 2.82 -20.79 2.34
N VAL A 32 2.78 -22.07 2.74
CA VAL A 32 2.87 -22.52 4.13
C VAL A 32 4.21 -23.22 4.34
N ARG A 33 4.82 -23.01 5.50
CA ARG A 33 6.03 -23.74 5.92
C ARG A 33 5.74 -24.58 7.15
N ARG A 34 6.26 -25.81 7.17
CA ARG A 34 6.05 -26.73 8.30
C ARG A 34 6.77 -26.27 9.57
N ASP A 35 7.95 -25.67 9.42
CA ASP A 35 8.80 -25.17 10.50
C ASP A 35 8.41 -23.77 10.98
N ALA A 36 7.55 -23.07 10.25
CA ALA A 36 7.04 -21.75 10.60
C ALA A 36 5.64 -21.52 10.01
N PRO A 37 4.60 -22.26 10.46
CA PRO A 37 3.24 -22.16 9.91
C PRO A 37 2.64 -20.75 10.06
N GLN A 38 3.09 -19.98 11.05
CA GLN A 38 2.71 -18.59 11.28
C GLN A 38 3.27 -17.60 10.25
N LEU A 39 4.31 -17.98 9.48
CA LEU A 39 4.87 -17.15 8.39
C LEU A 39 4.13 -17.39 7.08
N LEU A 40 2.80 -17.48 7.16
CA LEU A 40 1.92 -17.70 6.03
C LEU A 40 1.97 -16.50 5.07
N ILE A 41 2.42 -16.73 3.85
CA ILE A 41 2.33 -15.73 2.78
C ILE A 41 1.07 -16.05 1.99
N SER A 42 0.12 -15.12 1.92
CA SER A 42 -1.14 -15.30 1.17
C SER A 42 -1.34 -14.16 0.18
N HIS A 43 -1.78 -14.50 -1.03
CA HIS A 43 -2.22 -13.56 -2.03
C HIS A 43 -3.74 -13.71 -2.22
N ALA A 44 -4.48 -12.62 -1.98
CA ALA A 44 -5.93 -12.62 -2.12
C ALA A 44 -6.36 -12.52 -3.58
N MET A 45 -7.36 -13.31 -3.95
CA MET A 45 -7.96 -13.32 -5.28
C MET A 45 -9.45 -13.05 -5.12
N ARG A 46 -9.88 -11.82 -5.45
CA ARG A 46 -11.29 -11.36 -5.27
C ARG A 46 -11.84 -11.54 -3.85
N LEU A 47 -10.97 -11.54 -2.84
CA LEU A 47 -11.36 -11.63 -1.44
C LEU A 47 -11.50 -10.21 -0.86
N PRO A 48 -12.61 -9.89 -0.17
CA PRO A 48 -12.73 -8.67 0.63
C PRO A 48 -11.56 -8.51 1.61
N THR A 49 -11.10 -7.27 1.78
CA THR A 49 -9.95 -6.96 2.64
C THR A 49 -10.20 -7.39 4.09
N GLU A 50 -11.42 -7.22 4.59
CA GLU A 50 -11.82 -7.59 5.95
C GLU A 50 -11.73 -9.10 6.19
N LEU A 51 -12.04 -9.92 5.17
CA LEU A 51 -11.89 -11.37 5.25
C LEU A 51 -10.43 -11.81 5.21
N LEU A 52 -9.60 -11.12 4.41
CA LEU A 52 -8.17 -11.36 4.40
C LEU A 52 -7.54 -11.00 5.76
N GLU A 53 -7.89 -9.85 6.33
CA GLU A 53 -7.42 -9.44 7.65
C GLU A 53 -7.89 -10.41 8.74
N GLY A 54 -9.17 -10.82 8.69
CA GLY A 54 -9.73 -11.85 9.56
C GLY A 54 -8.92 -13.15 9.48
N TRP A 55 -8.62 -13.64 8.27
CA TRP A 55 -7.77 -14.80 8.05
C TRP A 55 -6.37 -14.63 8.66
N MET A 56 -5.70 -13.51 8.37
CA MET A 56 -4.34 -13.23 8.87
C MET A 56 -4.28 -13.01 10.38
N SER A 57 -5.39 -12.60 11.00
CA SER A 57 -5.52 -12.43 12.45
C SER A 57 -5.99 -13.68 13.20
N THR A 58 -6.27 -14.78 12.48
CA THR A 58 -6.70 -16.05 13.09
C THR A 58 -5.68 -16.51 14.12
N ARG A 59 -6.15 -16.80 15.34
CA ARG A 59 -5.28 -17.28 16.42
C ARG A 59 -4.59 -18.58 16.00
N SER A 60 -3.31 -18.72 16.38
CA SER A 60 -2.49 -19.88 16.01
C SER A 60 -3.12 -21.21 16.44
N GLU A 61 -3.80 -21.25 17.60
CA GLU A 61 -4.51 -22.42 18.12
C GLU A 61 -5.63 -22.94 17.20
N HIS A 62 -6.22 -22.08 16.38
CA HIS A 62 -7.23 -22.44 15.38
C HIS A 62 -6.64 -22.58 13.97
N LEU A 63 -5.61 -21.79 13.65
CA LEU A 63 -4.96 -21.82 12.35
C LEU A 63 -4.11 -23.09 12.15
N GLU A 64 -3.36 -23.52 13.16
CA GLU A 64 -2.46 -24.69 13.05
C GLU A 64 -3.17 -25.99 12.66
N PRO A 65 -4.33 -26.36 13.26
CA PRO A 65 -5.06 -27.55 12.83
C PRO A 65 -5.58 -27.43 11.39
N ALA A 66 -6.02 -26.25 10.96
CA ALA A 66 -6.46 -26.03 9.59
C ALA A 66 -5.29 -26.16 8.59
N LEU A 67 -4.13 -25.59 8.91
CA LEU A 67 -2.93 -25.70 8.09
C LEU A 67 -2.37 -27.12 8.06
N ARG A 68 -2.62 -27.95 9.08
CA ARG A 68 -2.19 -29.36 9.09
C ARG A 68 -2.75 -30.13 7.90
N LEU A 69 -3.98 -29.85 7.48
CA LEU A 69 -4.60 -30.44 6.29
C LEU A 69 -3.73 -30.18 5.04
N VAL A 70 -3.22 -28.95 4.91
CA VAL A 70 -2.32 -28.56 3.80
C VAL A 70 -0.98 -29.27 3.91
N LEU A 71 -0.41 -29.35 5.11
CA LEU A 71 0.90 -29.98 5.33
C LEU A 71 0.86 -31.48 5.03
N GLU A 72 -0.23 -32.15 5.39
CA GLU A 72 -0.42 -33.60 5.25
C GLU A 72 -0.95 -34.04 3.88
N ALA A 73 -1.68 -33.17 3.18
CA ALA A 73 -2.17 -33.46 1.84
C ALA A 73 -1.02 -33.74 0.85
N SER A 74 -1.27 -34.60 -0.14
CA SER A 74 -0.38 -34.73 -1.30
C SER A 74 -0.64 -33.62 -2.33
N PRO A 75 0.33 -33.21 -3.15
CA PRO A 75 0.05 -32.34 -4.30
C PRO A 75 -1.09 -32.91 -5.16
N GLY A 76 -2.04 -32.06 -5.54
CA GLY A 76 -3.30 -32.47 -6.17
C GLY A 76 -4.44 -32.78 -5.18
N GLY A 77 -4.14 -32.88 -3.89
CA GLY A 77 -5.13 -33.11 -2.84
C GLY A 77 -6.11 -31.93 -2.74
N PHE A 78 -7.40 -32.25 -2.79
CA PHE A 78 -8.50 -31.30 -2.65
C PHE A 78 -9.39 -31.74 -1.48
N TRP A 79 -9.79 -30.80 -0.62
CA TRP A 79 -10.70 -31.07 0.49
C TRP A 79 -11.70 -29.93 0.64
N ARG A 80 -12.92 -30.27 1.03
CA ARG A 80 -13.95 -29.27 1.35
C ARG A 80 -13.89 -28.94 2.84
N ASP A 81 -14.08 -27.68 3.17
CA ASP A 81 -14.07 -27.23 4.57
C ASP A 81 -15.20 -27.88 5.36
N ALA A 82 -16.35 -28.14 4.72
CA ALA A 82 -17.47 -28.83 5.36
C ALA A 82 -17.13 -30.25 5.85
N ASP A 83 -16.19 -30.93 5.18
CA ASP A 83 -15.77 -32.29 5.54
C ASP A 83 -14.55 -32.29 6.48
N ALA A 84 -13.60 -31.37 6.24
CA ALA A 84 -12.28 -31.38 6.88
C ALA A 84 -12.17 -30.42 8.07
N ILE A 85 -13.00 -29.37 8.12
CA ILE A 85 -12.99 -28.32 9.14
C ILE A 85 -14.38 -28.31 9.80
N ALA A 86 -14.55 -29.20 10.77
CA ALA A 86 -15.82 -29.43 11.46
C ALA A 86 -15.73 -29.20 12.98
N GLY A 87 -16.89 -29.05 13.61
CA GLY A 87 -17.03 -28.93 15.06
C GLY A 87 -16.24 -27.75 15.65
N PRO A 88 -15.55 -27.93 16.79
CA PRO A 88 -14.84 -26.86 17.48
C PRO A 88 -13.80 -26.12 16.63
N LEU A 89 -13.19 -26.81 15.66
CA LEU A 89 -12.24 -26.17 14.75
C LEU A 89 -12.93 -25.14 13.86
N ARG A 90 -14.11 -25.48 13.33
CA ARG A 90 -14.91 -24.56 12.52
C ARG A 90 -15.42 -23.38 13.33
N GLU A 91 -15.85 -23.64 14.56
CA GLU A 91 -16.32 -22.62 15.49
C GLU A 91 -15.22 -21.61 15.87
N GLY A 92 -13.96 -22.06 15.97
CA GLY A 92 -12.81 -21.19 16.24
C GLY A 92 -12.32 -20.36 15.05
N LEU A 93 -12.76 -20.66 13.82
CA LEU A 93 -12.37 -19.94 12.61
C LEU A 93 -13.43 -18.88 12.30
N GLU A 94 -13.37 -17.74 13.00
CA GLU A 94 -14.31 -16.61 12.83
C GLU A 94 -14.46 -16.17 11.36
N VAL A 95 -13.36 -16.22 10.59
CA VAL A 95 -13.36 -15.90 9.15
C VAL A 95 -14.31 -16.79 8.33
N LEU A 96 -14.48 -18.07 8.70
CA LEU A 96 -15.42 -18.97 8.02
C LEU A 96 -16.88 -18.61 8.33
N GLN A 97 -17.14 -17.99 9.49
CA GLN A 97 -18.47 -17.51 9.87
C GLN A 97 -18.80 -16.20 9.16
N ALA A 98 -17.78 -15.38 8.88
CA ALA A 98 -17.94 -14.10 8.20
C ALA A 98 -18.28 -14.26 6.70
N LEU A 99 -17.94 -15.39 6.05
CA LEU A 99 -18.15 -15.62 4.61
C LEU A 99 -19.57 -15.29 4.13
N ASP A 100 -20.59 -15.73 4.90
CA ASP A 100 -22.00 -15.50 4.56
C ASP A 100 -22.34 -14.00 4.44
N GLY A 101 -21.73 -13.17 5.29
CA GLY A 101 -21.91 -11.71 5.29
C GLY A 101 -21.37 -11.03 4.02
N PHE A 102 -20.43 -11.67 3.34
CA PHE A 102 -19.84 -11.20 2.07
C PHE A 102 -20.43 -11.89 0.84
N GLY A 103 -21.48 -12.70 1.00
CA GLY A 103 -22.07 -13.45 -0.11
C GLY A 103 -21.19 -14.61 -0.61
N LEU A 104 -20.23 -15.07 0.20
CA LEU A 104 -19.40 -16.23 -0.08
C LEU A 104 -19.96 -17.47 0.59
N GLY A 105 -19.77 -18.62 -0.05
CA GLY A 105 -20.36 -19.91 0.32
C GLY A 105 -19.35 -20.89 0.91
N GLU A 106 -19.44 -22.13 0.46
CA GLU A 106 -18.53 -23.20 0.87
C GLU A 106 -17.09 -22.88 0.48
N GLY A 107 -16.16 -23.17 1.40
CA GLY A 107 -14.72 -23.12 1.18
C GLY A 107 -14.12 -24.50 0.94
N ALA A 108 -12.99 -24.53 0.23
CA ALA A 108 -12.19 -25.73 0.00
C ALA A 108 -10.71 -25.38 -0.07
N GLY A 109 -9.87 -26.34 0.33
CA GLY A 109 -8.43 -26.26 0.15
C GLY A 109 -7.95 -27.19 -0.96
N TYR A 110 -6.90 -26.75 -1.66
CA TYR A 110 -6.26 -27.50 -2.73
C TYR A 110 -4.75 -27.34 -2.67
N LYS A 111 -4.01 -28.44 -2.52
CA LYS A 111 -2.54 -28.40 -2.50
C LYS A 111 -1.98 -28.44 -3.91
N VAL A 112 -1.42 -27.31 -4.36
CA VAL A 112 -0.87 -27.18 -5.71
C VAL A 112 0.46 -27.92 -5.84
N HIS A 113 1.39 -27.65 -4.92
CA HIS A 113 2.74 -28.20 -4.99
C HIS A 113 3.45 -28.16 -3.64
N GLN A 114 4.55 -28.88 -3.53
CA GLN A 114 5.48 -28.78 -2.41
C GLN A 114 6.90 -28.79 -2.93
N ARG A 115 7.76 -27.92 -2.38
CA ARG A 115 9.17 -27.84 -2.79
C ARG A 115 10.07 -27.71 -1.57
N LEU A 116 11.24 -28.32 -1.65
CA LEU A 116 12.30 -28.11 -0.68
C LEU A 116 13.05 -26.82 -1.06
N VAL A 117 13.17 -25.90 -0.11
CA VAL A 117 13.94 -24.66 -0.28
C VAL A 117 15.20 -24.76 0.57
N PRO A 118 16.40 -24.70 -0.04
CA PRO A 118 17.67 -24.79 0.69
C PRO A 118 17.73 -23.78 1.85
N GLY A 119 17.99 -24.29 3.06
CA GLY A 119 18.07 -23.48 4.29
C GLY A 119 16.72 -22.99 4.84
N ARG A 120 15.59 -23.27 4.20
CA ARG A 120 14.25 -22.80 4.60
C ARG A 120 13.21 -23.92 4.75
N GLY A 121 13.62 -25.18 4.64
CA GLY A 121 12.73 -26.33 4.80
C GLY A 121 11.78 -26.51 3.61
N THR A 122 10.65 -27.16 3.86
CA THR A 122 9.65 -27.47 2.83
C THR A 122 8.57 -26.40 2.78
N GLU A 123 8.41 -25.81 1.60
CA GLU A 123 7.29 -24.91 1.29
C GLU A 123 6.15 -25.71 0.66
N HIS A 124 4.93 -25.43 1.11
CA HIS A 124 3.69 -26.00 0.60
C HIS A 124 2.87 -24.89 -0.04
N VAL A 125 2.61 -25.01 -1.34
CA VAL A 125 1.81 -24.05 -2.11
C VAL A 125 0.38 -24.57 -2.18
N MET A 126 -0.59 -23.76 -1.77
CA MET A 126 -2.00 -24.13 -1.76
C MET A 126 -2.91 -23.03 -2.31
N LEU A 127 -4.08 -23.44 -2.80
CA LEU A 127 -5.20 -22.57 -3.09
C LEU A 127 -6.30 -22.81 -2.05
N ALA A 128 -6.78 -21.75 -1.40
CA ALA A 128 -8.07 -21.75 -0.72
C ALA A 128 -9.09 -21.19 -1.71
N LEU A 129 -10.17 -21.91 -1.96
CA LEU A 129 -11.19 -21.58 -2.95
C LEU A 129 -12.52 -21.38 -2.24
N LEU A 130 -13.26 -20.35 -2.63
CA LEU A 130 -14.56 -20.00 -2.06
C LEU A 130 -15.60 -19.96 -3.17
N THR A 131 -16.75 -20.57 -2.94
CA THR A 131 -17.91 -20.52 -3.85
C THR A 131 -18.79 -19.30 -3.59
N GLU A 132 -19.74 -19.03 -4.47
CA GLU A 132 -20.85 -18.12 -4.16
C GLU A 132 -21.74 -18.70 -3.06
N ARG A 133 -22.38 -17.82 -2.28
CA ARG A 133 -23.35 -18.25 -1.26
C ARG A 133 -24.44 -19.14 -1.85
N GLY A 134 -24.69 -20.27 -1.20
CA GLY A 134 -25.66 -21.27 -1.63
C GLY A 134 -25.15 -22.25 -2.69
N THR A 135 -23.97 -22.01 -3.25
CA THR A 135 -23.29 -22.95 -4.14
C THR A 135 -22.41 -23.90 -3.31
N ARG A 136 -22.19 -25.12 -3.83
CA ARG A 136 -21.31 -26.13 -3.24
C ARG A 136 -20.32 -26.63 -4.27
N PHE A 137 -19.16 -27.09 -3.81
CA PHE A 137 -18.23 -27.80 -4.67
C PHE A 137 -18.85 -29.14 -5.11
N PRO A 138 -18.79 -29.48 -6.41
CA PRO A 138 -19.30 -30.75 -6.90
C PRO A 138 -18.49 -31.92 -6.32
N SER A 139 -19.11 -33.08 -6.14
CA SER A 139 -18.42 -34.29 -5.65
C SER A 139 -17.32 -34.78 -6.60
N THR A 140 -17.33 -34.34 -7.85
CA THR A 140 -16.29 -34.62 -8.86
C THR A 140 -15.08 -33.69 -8.74
N ALA A 141 -15.15 -32.61 -7.93
CA ALA A 141 -14.06 -31.63 -7.81
C ALA A 141 -12.71 -32.26 -7.45
N PRO A 142 -12.60 -33.22 -6.50
CA PRO A 142 -11.31 -33.83 -6.19
C PRO A 142 -10.62 -34.48 -7.39
N ALA A 143 -11.36 -35.31 -8.14
CA ALA A 143 -10.82 -36.00 -9.31
C ALA A 143 -10.43 -35.01 -10.44
N LEU A 144 -11.22 -33.96 -10.64
CA LEU A 144 -10.92 -32.92 -11.62
C LEU A 144 -9.67 -32.12 -11.24
N MET A 145 -9.57 -31.71 -9.97
CA MET A 145 -8.44 -30.93 -9.47
C MET A 145 -7.15 -31.75 -9.42
N GLU A 146 -7.24 -33.04 -9.11
CA GLU A 146 -6.12 -33.98 -9.22
C GLU A 146 -5.62 -34.07 -10.66
N ALA A 147 -6.52 -34.26 -11.63
CA ALA A 147 -6.17 -34.32 -13.06
C ALA A 147 -5.53 -33.02 -13.59
N LEU A 148 -5.92 -31.86 -13.03
CA LEU A 148 -5.40 -30.54 -13.43
C LEU A 148 -4.11 -30.14 -12.70
N THR A 149 -3.57 -30.95 -11.79
CA THR A 149 -2.48 -30.54 -10.90
C THR A 149 -1.25 -30.01 -11.60
N ALA A 150 -0.81 -30.66 -12.68
CA ALA A 150 0.34 -30.19 -13.44
C ALA A 150 0.07 -28.81 -14.07
N ASP A 151 -1.10 -28.64 -14.69
CA ASP A 151 -1.49 -27.40 -15.35
C ASP A 151 -1.67 -26.23 -14.36
N VAL A 152 -2.27 -26.49 -13.19
CA VAL A 152 -2.45 -25.48 -12.15
C VAL A 152 -1.10 -25.07 -11.57
N ARG A 153 -0.22 -26.03 -11.28
CA ARG A 153 1.14 -25.75 -10.81
C ARG A 153 1.90 -24.88 -11.80
N ASP A 154 1.85 -25.25 -13.08
CA ASP A 154 2.57 -24.51 -14.11
C ASP A 154 1.98 -23.11 -14.32
N ALA A 155 0.65 -22.96 -14.20
CA ALA A 155 0.00 -21.65 -14.18
C ALA A 155 0.48 -20.81 -13.00
N VAL A 156 0.41 -21.34 -11.77
CA VAL A 156 0.90 -20.66 -10.55
C VAL A 156 2.36 -20.20 -10.68
N HIS A 157 3.23 -21.02 -11.30
CA HIS A 157 4.61 -20.62 -11.57
C HIS A 157 4.71 -19.48 -12.60
N ARG A 158 3.85 -19.45 -13.63
CA ARG A 158 3.85 -18.39 -14.65
C ARG A 158 3.38 -17.06 -14.12
N VAL A 159 2.32 -17.03 -13.31
CA VAL A 159 1.72 -15.81 -12.74
C VAL A 159 2.74 -14.94 -12.02
N SER A 160 3.95 -15.47 -11.74
CA SER A 160 5.08 -14.71 -11.19
C SER A 160 4.70 -14.00 -9.91
N LEU A 161 3.78 -14.65 -9.19
CA LEU A 161 3.37 -14.28 -7.87
C LEU A 161 4.62 -14.13 -7.01
N PRO A 162 4.72 -13.09 -6.18
CA PRO A 162 5.82 -12.93 -5.25
C PRO A 162 5.71 -13.92 -4.06
N LEU A 163 5.30 -15.16 -4.33
CA LEU A 163 5.22 -16.30 -3.42
C LEU A 163 6.57 -17.00 -3.29
N VAL A 164 7.63 -16.21 -3.30
CA VAL A 164 8.94 -16.71 -2.93
C VAL A 164 9.25 -16.04 -1.61
N ALA A 165 9.27 -16.83 -0.52
CA ALA A 165 9.82 -16.36 0.74
C ALA A 165 11.25 -15.80 0.53
N SER A 166 11.95 -16.18 -0.54
CA SER A 166 13.27 -15.64 -0.91
C SER A 166 13.27 -14.19 -1.42
N ARG A 167 12.11 -13.55 -1.61
CA ARG A 167 12.02 -12.12 -1.88
C ARG A 167 11.61 -11.40 -0.60
N SER A 168 12.47 -10.47 -0.18
CA SER A 168 12.22 -9.59 0.97
C SER A 168 10.87 -8.90 0.81
N ILE A 169 10.16 -8.62 1.92
CA ILE A 169 8.97 -7.75 1.97
C ILE A 169 9.19 -6.46 1.16
N LEU A 170 10.43 -5.97 1.13
CA LEU A 170 10.90 -4.91 0.26
C LEU A 170 10.54 -5.13 -1.21
N SER A 171 10.83 -6.30 -1.79
CA SER A 171 10.50 -6.65 -3.17
C SER A 171 9.00 -6.76 -3.43
N GLN A 172 8.19 -7.04 -2.41
CA GLN A 172 6.73 -7.09 -2.54
C GLN A 172 6.14 -5.66 -2.56
N ILE A 173 6.73 -4.75 -1.79
CA ILE A 173 6.38 -3.32 -1.79
C ILE A 173 6.92 -2.62 -3.06
N VAL A 174 8.01 -3.11 -3.68
CA VAL A 174 8.50 -2.63 -5.00
C VAL A 174 7.46 -2.84 -6.11
N GLU A 175 6.71 -3.94 -6.08
CA GLU A 175 5.82 -4.33 -7.19
C GLU A 175 4.49 -3.56 -7.17
N GLU A 176 4.05 -3.04 -6.02
CA GLU A 176 3.02 -1.99 -5.98
C GLU A 176 3.62 -0.66 -6.48
N GLN A 177 3.55 -0.42 -7.79
CA GLN A 177 4.08 0.82 -8.41
C GLN A 177 3.49 2.13 -7.84
N GLY A 178 2.42 2.03 -7.03
CA GLY A 178 1.81 3.17 -6.32
C GLY A 178 2.54 3.59 -5.04
N LEU A 179 3.30 2.69 -4.39
CA LEU A 179 3.93 2.94 -3.09
C LEU A 179 5.41 3.32 -3.22
N GLY A 180 5.81 4.37 -2.50
CA GLY A 180 7.22 4.62 -2.21
C GLY A 180 7.65 3.87 -0.95
N TYR A 181 8.87 3.36 -0.89
CA TYR A 181 9.43 2.90 0.37
C TYR A 181 10.91 3.26 0.56
N ILE A 182 11.32 3.29 1.83
CA ILE A 182 12.72 3.36 2.25
C ILE A 182 12.92 2.36 3.39
N CYS A 183 13.98 1.55 3.32
CA CYS A 183 14.43 0.74 4.43
C CYS A 183 15.68 1.35 5.07
N VAL A 184 15.62 1.51 6.39
CA VAL A 184 16.69 2.11 7.19
C VAL A 184 17.11 1.15 8.29
N SER A 185 18.41 0.88 8.40
CA SER A 185 19.00 0.11 9.48
C SER A 185 18.65 0.76 10.83
N ARG A 186 18.11 -0.02 11.78
CA ARG A 186 17.88 0.49 13.14
C ARG A 186 19.17 0.70 13.92
N GLN A 187 20.20 -0.06 13.59
CA GLN A 187 21.48 -0.01 14.29
C GLN A 187 22.32 1.20 13.86
N SER A 188 22.41 1.43 12.55
CA SER A 188 23.31 2.44 11.98
C SER A 188 22.58 3.69 11.49
N GLY A 189 21.26 3.65 11.31
CA GLY A 189 20.50 4.70 10.63
C GLY A 189 20.79 4.81 9.13
N ALA A 190 21.58 3.90 8.55
CA ALA A 190 21.89 3.91 7.13
C ALA A 190 20.67 3.48 6.30
N VAL A 191 20.44 4.16 5.18
CA VAL A 191 19.51 3.67 4.14
C VAL A 191 20.10 2.39 3.55
N LEU A 192 19.38 1.29 3.71
CA LEU A 192 19.70 -0.02 3.17
C LEU A 192 19.13 -0.18 1.76
N GLU A 193 17.92 0.32 1.55
CA GLU A 193 17.20 0.21 0.27
C GLU A 193 16.19 1.33 0.09
N VAL A 194 15.91 1.71 -1.16
CA VAL A 194 14.91 2.71 -1.55
C VAL A 194 14.43 2.42 -2.98
N ASN A 195 13.14 2.57 -3.27
CA ASN A 195 12.64 2.50 -4.65
C ASN A 195 12.55 3.88 -5.34
N GLN A 196 12.45 3.86 -6.67
CA GLN A 196 12.35 5.07 -7.48
C GLN A 196 11.13 5.93 -7.10
N ARG A 197 9.99 5.29 -6.81
CA ARG A 197 8.76 5.99 -6.42
C ARG A 197 8.94 6.81 -5.13
N ALA A 198 9.68 6.30 -4.14
CA ALA A 198 10.02 7.08 -2.95
C ALA A 198 10.88 8.30 -3.28
N LEU A 199 11.88 8.16 -4.16
CA LEU A 199 12.70 9.28 -4.62
C LEU A 199 11.84 10.37 -5.27
N ASP A 200 10.92 9.98 -6.15
CA ASP A 200 10.02 10.90 -6.86
C ASP A 200 9.03 11.59 -5.89
N LEU A 201 8.51 10.86 -4.91
CA LEU A 201 7.64 11.42 -3.86
C LEU A 201 8.40 12.41 -2.98
N ILE A 202 9.61 12.08 -2.55
CA ILE A 202 10.44 12.98 -1.75
C ILE A 202 10.79 14.23 -2.55
N ALA A 203 11.12 14.09 -3.84
CA ALA A 203 11.38 15.22 -4.73
C ALA A 203 10.20 16.21 -4.76
N ARG A 204 8.98 15.69 -4.85
CA ARG A 204 7.76 16.49 -5.00
C ARG A 204 7.32 17.16 -3.69
N TYR A 205 7.47 16.47 -2.57
CA TYR A 205 6.96 16.93 -1.28
C TYR A 205 7.99 17.62 -0.39
N HIS A 206 9.29 17.51 -0.70
CA HIS A 206 10.35 18.17 0.06
C HIS A 206 10.82 19.45 -0.64
N ALA A 207 10.54 20.62 -0.04
CA ALA A 207 10.90 21.93 -0.59
C ALA A 207 12.42 22.27 -0.59
N GLY A 208 13.30 21.28 -0.42
CA GLY A 208 14.72 21.46 -0.08
C GLY A 208 15.72 21.31 -1.23
N GLY A 209 15.24 21.18 -2.48
CA GLY A 209 16.06 20.89 -3.66
C GLY A 209 16.01 19.41 -4.08
N PRO A 210 16.61 19.05 -5.23
CA PRO A 210 16.44 17.72 -5.82
C PRO A 210 17.00 16.61 -4.89
N PRO A 211 16.30 15.49 -4.73
CA PRO A 211 16.62 14.43 -3.76
C PRO A 211 17.86 13.60 -4.13
N GLY A 212 18.61 13.99 -5.15
CA GLY A 212 19.81 13.28 -5.60
C GLY A 212 20.94 13.25 -4.56
N ASN A 213 20.84 14.02 -3.48
CA ASN A 213 21.80 13.97 -2.38
C ASN A 213 21.33 12.97 -1.32
N ARG A 214 22.14 11.94 -1.07
CA ARG A 214 21.98 10.94 0.02
C ARG A 214 21.63 11.57 1.37
N ARG A 215 22.10 12.79 1.63
CA ARG A 215 21.77 13.56 2.83
C ARG A 215 20.27 13.89 2.95
N ALA A 216 19.61 14.29 1.86
CA ALA A 216 18.19 14.62 1.87
C ALA A 216 17.31 13.40 2.19
N LEU A 217 17.70 12.22 1.69
CA LEU A 217 17.04 10.95 2.02
C LEU A 217 17.15 10.60 3.50
N LEU A 218 18.35 10.78 4.08
CA LEU A 218 18.59 10.54 5.50
C LEU A 218 17.81 11.54 6.36
N ASP A 219 17.81 12.82 5.99
CA ASP A 219 17.07 13.87 6.70
C ASP A 219 15.54 13.61 6.63
N PHE A 220 15.04 13.16 5.48
CA PHE A 220 13.64 12.76 5.32
C PHE A 220 13.30 11.56 6.20
N ALA A 221 14.13 10.51 6.18
CA ALA A 221 13.87 9.31 6.97
C ALA A 221 13.91 9.58 8.47
N ALA A 222 14.88 10.38 8.93
CA ALA A 222 14.97 10.82 10.32
C ALA A 222 13.78 11.70 10.75
N SER A 223 13.23 12.49 9.82
CA SER A 223 12.02 13.28 10.08
C SER A 223 10.79 12.38 10.20
N ALA A 224 10.61 11.42 9.29
CA ALA A 224 9.54 10.44 9.35
C ALA A 224 9.56 9.68 10.67
N GLN A 225 10.69 9.07 11.04
CA GLN A 225 10.84 8.32 12.30
C GLN A 225 10.47 9.14 13.54
N ARG A 226 10.85 10.42 13.57
CA ARG A 226 10.57 11.32 14.69
C ARG A 226 9.11 11.74 14.76
N LEU A 227 8.51 12.05 13.60
CA LEU A 227 7.14 12.55 13.52
C LEU A 227 6.09 11.44 13.63
N THR A 228 6.47 10.19 13.39
CA THR A 228 5.62 9.01 13.61
C THR A 228 5.92 8.30 14.93
N ALA A 229 6.78 8.85 15.79
CA ALA A 229 7.08 8.32 17.12
C ALA A 229 5.83 8.42 18.02
N GLY A 230 4.95 7.44 17.92
CA GLY A 230 3.61 7.45 18.51
C GLY A 230 2.56 6.69 17.70
N GLY A 231 2.94 6.09 16.56
CA GLY A 231 2.06 5.27 15.72
C GLY A 231 1.14 6.08 14.80
N SER A 232 1.23 7.42 14.83
CA SER A 232 0.53 8.29 13.89
C SER A 232 1.30 8.40 12.58
N ALA A 233 0.58 8.45 11.46
CA ALA A 233 1.17 8.70 10.16
C ALA A 233 1.67 10.15 10.04
N TRP A 234 2.76 10.36 9.30
CA TRP A 234 3.23 11.70 8.96
C TRP A 234 2.62 12.14 7.63
N SER A 235 1.82 13.22 7.67
CA SER A 235 1.18 13.77 6.48
C SER A 235 1.89 15.04 5.99
N LEU A 236 2.21 15.06 4.69
CA LEU A 236 2.81 16.18 3.97
C LEU A 236 1.82 16.64 2.90
N ARG A 237 1.48 17.94 2.90
CA ARG A 237 0.64 18.50 1.84
C ARG A 237 1.51 18.92 0.65
N HIS A 238 1.07 18.58 -0.56
CA HIS A 238 1.73 19.05 -1.76
C HIS A 238 1.53 20.58 -1.89
N PRO A 239 2.48 21.33 -2.44
CA PRO A 239 2.38 22.79 -2.56
C PRO A 239 1.15 23.30 -3.35
N ASP A 240 0.61 22.48 -4.26
CA ASP A 240 -0.61 22.82 -5.00
C ASP A 240 -1.90 22.60 -4.21
N GLY A 241 -1.83 21.98 -3.02
CA GLY A 241 -2.96 21.69 -2.16
C GLY A 241 -3.90 20.58 -2.65
N VAL A 242 -3.66 19.96 -3.81
CA VAL A 242 -4.55 18.94 -4.37
C VAL A 242 -4.16 17.52 -4.00
N ALA A 243 -2.96 17.33 -3.44
CA ALA A 243 -2.49 16.03 -3.01
C ALA A 243 -1.84 16.09 -1.63
N ALA A 244 -1.88 14.95 -0.94
CA ALA A 244 -1.15 14.74 0.31
C ALA A 244 -0.35 13.43 0.21
N LEU A 245 0.84 13.46 0.78
CA LEU A 245 1.69 12.30 0.96
C LEU A 245 1.56 11.86 2.41
N GLU A 246 1.20 10.60 2.61
CA GLU A 246 1.18 9.95 3.90
C GLU A 246 2.37 9.02 4.03
N VAL A 247 3.08 9.11 5.15
CA VAL A 247 4.27 8.31 5.44
C VAL A 247 4.03 7.54 6.73
N HIS A 248 4.13 6.21 6.65
CA HIS A 248 4.08 5.32 7.80
C HIS A 248 5.46 4.74 8.07
N VAL A 249 5.78 4.51 9.34
CA VAL A 249 7.05 3.90 9.74
C VAL A 249 6.76 2.63 10.52
N HIS A 250 7.16 1.50 9.96
CA HIS A 250 7.02 0.18 10.57
C HIS A 250 8.37 -0.27 11.10
N VAL A 251 8.35 -0.97 12.24
CA VAL A 251 9.53 -1.64 12.80
C VAL A 251 9.45 -3.11 12.38
N LEU A 252 10.39 -3.55 11.57
CA LEU A 252 10.51 -4.95 11.19
C LEU A 252 11.68 -5.57 11.94
N ALA A 253 11.37 -6.50 12.85
CA ALA A 253 12.39 -7.27 13.55
C ALA A 253 12.98 -8.34 12.62
N LYS A 254 14.30 -8.54 12.71
CA LYS A 254 15.02 -9.50 11.86
C LYS A 254 14.54 -10.94 12.06
N GLU A 255 14.14 -11.27 13.28
CA GLU A 255 13.67 -12.61 13.65
C GLU A 255 12.33 -12.95 12.99
N THR A 256 11.46 -11.96 12.78
CA THR A 256 10.11 -12.17 12.25
C THR A 256 10.03 -12.05 10.72
N HIS A 257 10.97 -11.34 10.08
CA HIS A 257 10.90 -11.00 8.65
C HIS A 257 12.06 -11.53 7.81
N ALA A 258 12.89 -12.43 8.36
CA ALA A 258 14.06 -13.02 7.68
C ALA A 258 15.04 -11.96 7.12
N LEU A 259 15.23 -10.87 7.88
CA LEU A 259 16.17 -9.80 7.53
C LEU A 259 17.54 -10.05 8.19
N HIS A 260 18.58 -9.39 7.69
CA HIS A 260 19.92 -9.48 8.31
C HIS A 260 20.02 -8.65 9.62
N GLU A 261 19.19 -7.62 9.74
CA GLU A 261 19.11 -6.74 10.91
C GLU A 261 17.70 -6.17 11.07
N ASP A 262 17.40 -5.58 12.23
CA ASP A 262 16.13 -4.88 12.41
C ASP A 262 16.13 -3.61 11.55
N VAL A 263 15.01 -3.35 10.89
CA VAL A 263 14.88 -2.18 10.01
C VAL A 263 13.65 -1.35 10.37
N HIS A 264 13.76 -0.05 10.08
CA HIS A 264 12.62 0.81 9.89
C HIS A 264 12.22 0.76 8.41
N LEU A 265 11.02 0.27 8.14
CA LEU A 265 10.39 0.35 6.83
C LEU A 265 9.50 1.58 6.78
N LEU A 266 9.87 2.55 5.96
CA LEU A 266 9.04 3.71 5.66
C LEU A 266 8.21 3.36 4.44
N SER A 267 6.88 3.44 4.53
CA SER A 267 5.97 3.30 3.40
C SER A 267 5.30 4.64 3.10
N MET A 268 5.16 4.96 1.83
CA MET A 268 4.77 6.27 1.34
C MET A 268 3.64 6.13 0.33
N ARG A 269 2.50 6.78 0.60
CA ARG A 269 1.34 6.75 -0.28
C ARG A 269 0.87 8.16 -0.57
N GLU A 270 0.66 8.45 -1.85
CA GLU A 270 0.12 9.73 -2.32
C GLU A 270 -1.39 9.60 -2.53
N TRP A 271 -2.15 10.57 -2.00
CA TRP A 271 -3.60 10.61 -2.05
C TRP A 271 -4.02 11.90 -2.73
N SER A 272 -4.95 11.81 -3.69
CA SER A 272 -5.62 12.97 -4.24
C SER A 272 -6.70 13.43 -3.26
N LEU A 273 -6.64 14.69 -2.85
CA LEU A 273 -7.68 15.28 -1.99
C LEU A 273 -8.89 15.63 -2.87
N PRO A 274 -10.12 15.20 -2.52
CA PRO A 274 -11.33 15.57 -3.25
C PRO A 274 -11.45 17.10 -3.35
N ARG A 275 -11.65 17.61 -4.57
CA ARG A 275 -11.77 19.06 -4.83
C ARG A 275 -12.93 19.70 -4.08
N ASP A 276 -13.91 18.91 -3.65
CA ASP A 276 -15.17 19.36 -3.04
C ASP A 276 -15.05 19.81 -1.57
N LEU A 277 -13.88 19.67 -0.94
CA LEU A 277 -13.61 20.19 0.41
C LEU A 277 -13.00 21.59 0.44
N HIS A 278 -12.91 22.30 -0.69
CA HIS A 278 -12.47 23.69 -0.72
C HIS A 278 -13.65 24.67 -0.78
N PRO A 279 -13.77 25.62 0.16
CA PRO A 279 -14.62 26.79 -0.05
C PRO A 279 -14.08 27.57 -1.26
N ARG A 280 -15.03 28.02 -2.11
CA ARG A 280 -14.88 28.83 -3.32
C ARG A 280 -13.64 29.76 -3.32
N HIS A 281 -12.62 29.43 -4.11
CA HIS A 281 -11.46 30.30 -4.47
C HIS A 281 -11.10 30.12 -5.96
N ALA A 282 -12.12 30.10 -6.83
CA ALA A 282 -11.91 29.89 -8.26
C ALA A 282 -11.67 31.20 -9.03
N GLU A 283 -11.98 32.38 -8.49
CA GLU A 283 -11.76 33.65 -9.19
C GLU A 283 -10.44 34.33 -8.77
N SER A 284 -9.97 34.16 -7.53
CA SER A 284 -8.70 34.74 -7.05
C SER A 284 -7.46 34.15 -7.75
N SER A 285 -7.53 32.94 -8.30
CA SER A 285 -6.45 32.37 -9.12
C SER A 285 -6.24 33.14 -10.43
N SER A 286 -7.30 33.64 -11.07
CA SER A 286 -7.19 34.38 -12.34
C SER A 286 -6.53 35.76 -12.17
N ILE A 287 -6.75 36.42 -11.02
CA ILE A 287 -6.21 37.75 -10.72
C ILE A 287 -4.72 37.66 -10.36
N LEU A 288 -4.32 36.60 -9.66
CA LEU A 288 -2.92 36.36 -9.27
C LEU A 288 -2.04 35.92 -10.46
N GLU A 289 -2.63 35.34 -11.50
CA GLU A 289 -1.92 34.95 -12.73
C GLU A 289 -1.36 36.15 -13.49
N VAL A 290 -2.01 37.32 -13.41
CA VAL A 290 -1.54 38.59 -14.01
C VAL A 290 -0.24 39.09 -13.37
N LEU A 291 0.06 38.67 -12.13
CA LEU A 291 1.28 39.07 -11.45
C LEU A 291 2.47 38.16 -11.81
N PRO A 292 3.64 38.75 -12.13
CA PRO A 292 4.90 38.02 -12.19
C PRO A 292 5.18 37.27 -10.89
N SER A 293 5.84 36.11 -10.98
CA SER A 293 6.01 35.15 -9.87
C SER A 293 6.45 35.80 -8.55
N ARG A 294 7.42 36.73 -8.60
CA ARG A 294 7.92 37.41 -7.39
C ARG A 294 6.91 38.40 -6.77
N LYS A 295 6.08 39.03 -7.58
CA LYS A 295 5.02 39.94 -7.10
C LYS A 295 3.81 39.16 -6.57
N ARG A 296 3.52 38.00 -7.13
CA ARG A 296 2.49 37.07 -6.64
C ARG A 296 2.82 36.60 -5.22
N GLU A 297 4.06 36.19 -5.00
CA GLU A 297 4.57 35.81 -3.67
C GLU A 297 4.40 36.94 -2.64
N ILE A 298 4.80 38.17 -3.00
CA ILE A 298 4.64 39.35 -2.16
C ILE A 298 3.16 39.66 -1.86
N ALA A 299 2.27 39.56 -2.87
CA ALA A 299 0.84 39.81 -2.71
C ALA A 299 0.19 38.81 -1.74
N LEU A 300 0.51 37.52 -1.87
CA LEU A 300 0.02 36.47 -0.97
C LEU A 300 0.52 36.65 0.46
N LEU A 301 1.81 36.97 0.63
CA LEU A 301 2.40 37.25 1.95
C LEU A 301 1.76 38.47 2.62
N LEU A 302 1.48 39.53 1.86
CA LEU A 302 0.78 40.72 2.36
C LEU A 302 -0.65 40.42 2.81
N ALA A 303 -1.38 39.62 2.06
CA ALA A 303 -2.79 39.35 2.33
C ALA A 303 -3.01 38.39 3.51
N ARG A 304 -2.10 37.43 3.71
CA ARG A 304 -2.25 36.34 4.69
C ARG A 304 -1.54 36.58 6.04
N SER A 305 -0.61 37.52 6.09
CA SER A 305 0.13 37.83 7.33
C SER A 305 -0.42 39.09 8.01
N SER A 306 -0.11 39.25 9.30
CA SER A 306 -0.25 40.50 10.05
C SER A 306 1.07 41.29 10.15
N PHE A 307 2.15 40.77 9.55
CA PHE A 307 3.48 41.36 9.63
C PHE A 307 3.56 42.74 8.98
N SER A 308 4.45 43.58 9.51
CA SER A 308 4.81 44.87 8.95
C SER A 308 5.61 44.72 7.66
N TYR A 309 5.67 45.77 6.86
CA TYR A 309 6.45 45.75 5.61
C TYR A 309 7.95 45.52 5.85
N LYS A 310 8.46 45.94 7.01
CA LYS A 310 9.87 45.73 7.38
C LYS A 310 10.16 44.26 7.66
N GLU A 311 9.26 43.57 8.35
CA GLU A 311 9.38 42.14 8.66
C GLU A 311 9.22 41.29 7.39
N LEU A 312 8.26 41.64 6.52
CA LEU A 312 8.07 40.96 5.25
C LEU A 312 9.24 41.16 4.29
N ALA A 313 9.82 42.36 4.26
CA ALA A 313 11.03 42.62 3.48
C ALA A 313 12.21 41.76 3.97
N HIS A 314 12.36 41.62 5.29
CA HIS A 314 13.38 40.78 5.89
C HIS A 314 13.18 39.29 5.55
N GLN A 315 11.95 38.78 5.61
CA GLN A 315 11.62 37.40 5.22
C GLN A 315 11.93 37.10 3.75
N LEU A 316 11.79 38.10 2.88
CA LEU A 316 12.08 37.97 1.46
C LEU A 316 13.53 38.32 1.08
N HIS A 317 14.37 38.63 2.07
CA HIS A 317 15.76 39.06 1.89
C HIS A 317 15.92 40.25 0.93
N ILE A 318 14.99 41.21 0.98
CA ILE A 318 15.06 42.46 0.19
C ILE A 318 14.98 43.69 1.08
N SER A 319 15.43 44.85 0.56
CA SER A 319 15.36 46.08 1.33
C SER A 319 13.90 46.53 1.57
N PRO A 320 13.57 47.17 2.70
CA PRO A 320 12.23 47.70 2.95
C PRO A 320 11.73 48.67 1.87
N ASN A 321 12.65 49.44 1.27
CA ASN A 321 12.31 50.35 0.17
C ASN A 321 11.94 49.58 -1.10
N THR A 322 12.70 48.53 -1.45
CA THR A 322 12.40 47.64 -2.58
C THR A 322 11.06 46.92 -2.39
N PHE A 323 10.79 46.45 -1.17
CA PHE A 323 9.52 45.83 -0.83
C PHE A 323 8.36 46.83 -1.02
N ARG A 324 8.48 48.07 -0.53
CA ARG A 324 7.47 49.12 -0.74
C ARG A 324 7.20 49.39 -2.22
N THR A 325 8.24 49.52 -3.05
CA THR A 325 8.09 49.69 -4.50
C THR A 325 7.35 48.50 -5.13
N HIS A 326 7.62 47.27 -4.68
CA HIS A 326 6.88 46.10 -5.17
C HIS A 326 5.41 46.12 -4.76
N VAL A 327 5.10 46.50 -3.51
CA VAL A 327 3.72 46.62 -3.01
C VAL A 327 2.94 47.67 -3.81
N GLU A 328 3.50 48.85 -4.03
CA GLU A 328 2.87 49.91 -4.83
C GLU A 328 2.57 49.43 -6.26
N HIS A 329 3.50 48.68 -6.86
CA HIS A 329 3.30 48.14 -8.20
C HIS A 329 2.23 47.04 -8.22
N ILE A 330 2.14 46.20 -7.18
CA ILE A 330 1.08 45.19 -7.04
C ILE A 330 -0.29 45.86 -6.92
N TYR A 331 -0.40 46.87 -6.06
CA TYR A 331 -1.63 47.66 -5.88
C TYR A 331 -2.10 48.28 -7.19
N ARG A 332 -1.19 48.90 -7.94
CA ARG A 332 -1.49 49.47 -9.26
C ARG A 332 -1.93 48.41 -10.28
N LEU A 333 -1.27 47.26 -10.33
CA LEU A 333 -1.61 46.19 -11.27
C LEU A 333 -2.96 45.53 -10.96
N LEU A 334 -3.33 45.48 -9.69
CA LEU A 334 -4.57 44.84 -9.23
C LEU A 334 -5.72 45.85 -9.02
N GLY A 335 -5.50 47.14 -9.28
CA GLY A 335 -6.53 48.18 -9.13
C GLY A 335 -6.96 48.43 -7.67
N VAL A 336 -6.15 48.03 -6.68
CA VAL A 336 -6.44 48.22 -5.25
C VAL A 336 -5.56 49.31 -4.66
N GLN A 337 -6.05 50.02 -3.63
CA GLN A 337 -5.32 51.14 -3.04
C GLN A 337 -4.73 50.85 -1.66
N SER A 338 -5.00 49.67 -1.09
CA SER A 338 -4.58 49.34 0.27
C SER A 338 -4.41 47.84 0.48
N ARG A 339 -3.71 47.47 1.56
CA ARG A 339 -3.61 46.08 2.01
C ARG A 339 -4.97 45.46 2.26
N ALA A 340 -5.88 46.20 2.89
CA ALA A 340 -7.24 45.74 3.11
C ALA A 340 -7.99 45.48 1.79
N GLY A 341 -7.82 46.36 0.80
CA GLY A 341 -8.36 46.17 -0.55
C GLY A 341 -7.78 44.94 -1.24
N LEU A 342 -6.46 44.70 -1.10
CA LEU A 342 -5.81 43.50 -1.61
C LEU A 342 -6.34 42.22 -0.93
N THR A 343 -6.45 42.21 0.39
CA THR A 343 -6.99 41.06 1.14
C THR A 343 -8.43 40.78 0.74
N LYS A 344 -9.26 41.83 0.61
CA LYS A 344 -10.63 41.69 0.15
C LYS A 344 -10.70 41.12 -1.28
N LEU A 345 -9.91 41.66 -2.21
CA LEU A 345 -9.86 41.18 -3.60
C LEU A 345 -9.47 39.70 -3.70
N LEU A 346 -8.56 39.23 -2.84
CA LEU A 346 -8.12 37.83 -2.81
C LEU A 346 -9.05 36.89 -2.03
N ASN A 347 -9.98 37.43 -1.25
CA ASN A 347 -10.96 36.65 -0.48
C ASN A 347 -12.34 36.63 -1.15
N ASP A 348 -12.71 37.68 -1.88
CA ASP A 348 -14.01 37.85 -2.54
C ASP A 348 -14.05 37.24 -3.96
N GLY A 349 -12.90 36.81 -4.49
CA GLY A 349 -12.79 35.94 -5.67
C GLY A 349 -12.26 34.57 -5.30
#